data_AF-A0A646KQQ8-F1
#
_entry.id   AF-A0A646KQQ8-F1
#
_cell.length_a   1.000
_cell.length_b   1.000
_cell.length_c   1.000
_cell.angle_alpha   90.00
_cell.angle_beta   90.00
_cell.angle_gamma   90.00
#
_symmetry.space_group_name_H-M   'P 1'
#
loop_
_entity.id
_entity.type
_entity.pdbx_description
1 polymer ?
#
loop_
_entity_poly.entity_id
_entity_poly.type
_entity_poly.pdbx_seq_one_letter_code
_entity_poly.pdbx_strand_id
1 'polypeptide(L)'
;MARSAVPTAPVPSQASGSALETAQVTASGLMPDTLTDRGNAKLFVKLYANDYRHVTGLGWYRWDNTRWQSDENDTVLWAAGEMAENIATTDPRGVHTDSALRKHRRRALSTSGMNALLMQA
;
A
#
# COMPACT_ATOMS: atom_id res chain seq x y z
N MET A 1 -39.01 33.08 -24.62
CA MET A 1 -37.82 32.25 -24.96
C MET A 1 -37.29 31.65 -23.67
N ALA A 2 -37.71 30.42 -23.35
CA ALA A 2 -37.32 29.71 -22.13
C ALA A 2 -36.13 28.79 -22.46
N ARG A 3 -35.06 28.87 -21.66
CA ARG A 3 -33.87 28.01 -21.77
C ARG A 3 -34.06 26.79 -20.87
N SER A 4 -34.14 25.61 -21.48
CA SER A 4 -34.25 24.32 -20.80
C SER A 4 -32.98 23.95 -20.05
N ALA A 5 -33.13 23.47 -18.82
CA ALA A 5 -32.07 22.88 -18.01
C ALA A 5 -31.83 21.41 -18.41
N VAL A 6 -30.57 20.97 -18.46
CA VAL A 6 -30.16 19.59 -18.72
C VAL A 6 -30.02 18.87 -17.37
N PRO A 7 -30.63 17.68 -17.16
CA PRO A 7 -30.45 16.93 -15.92
C PRO A 7 -29.11 16.17 -15.92
N THR A 8 -28.32 16.36 -14.87
CA THR A 8 -27.09 15.61 -14.61
C THR A 8 -27.44 14.18 -14.17
N ALA A 9 -27.05 13.18 -14.96
CA ALA A 9 -27.19 11.77 -14.60
C ALA A 9 -26.21 11.40 -13.46
N PRO A 10 -26.61 10.55 -12.49
CA PRO A 10 -25.71 10.07 -11.44
C PRO A 10 -24.68 9.09 -12.02
N VAL A 11 -23.41 9.33 -11.71
CA VAL A 11 -22.30 8.44 -12.03
C VAL A 11 -22.47 7.14 -11.23
N PRO A 12 -22.34 5.94 -11.83
CA PRO A 12 -22.53 4.69 -11.11
C PRO A 12 -21.45 4.52 -10.02
N SER A 13 -21.89 4.30 -8.78
CA SER A 13 -21.05 3.83 -7.68
C SER A 13 -20.33 2.55 -8.11
N GLN A 14 -19.00 2.61 -8.22
CA GLN A 14 -18.17 1.42 -8.38
C GLN A 14 -18.24 0.60 -7.09
N ALA A 15 -19.20 -0.32 -7.05
CA ALA A 15 -19.16 -1.47 -6.16
C ALA A 15 -18.05 -2.42 -6.66
N SER A 16 -16.81 -2.11 -6.30
CA SER A 16 -15.68 -3.02 -6.51
C SER A 16 -15.64 -4.00 -5.33
N GLY A 17 -16.29 -5.15 -5.52
CA GLY A 17 -16.43 -6.20 -4.53
C GLY A 17 -15.11 -6.74 -3.97
N SER A 18 -15.03 -6.77 -2.63
CA SER A 18 -14.58 -7.83 -1.71
C SER A 18 -13.43 -8.79 -2.07
N ALA A 19 -12.49 -8.45 -2.96
CA ALA A 19 -11.23 -9.21 -3.16
C ALA A 19 -9.96 -8.40 -2.80
N LEU A 20 -10.11 -7.13 -2.39
CA LEU A 20 -9.01 -6.20 -2.07
C LEU A 20 -8.87 -5.95 -0.55
N GLU A 21 -9.53 -6.76 0.28
CA GLU A 21 -9.86 -6.41 1.68
C GLU A 21 -8.92 -6.97 2.76
N THR A 22 -7.88 -7.72 2.42
CA THR A 22 -7.10 -8.48 3.43
C THR A 22 -5.76 -7.86 3.87
N ALA A 23 -5.35 -6.72 3.31
CA ALA A 23 -4.30 -5.89 3.89
C ALA A 23 -4.88 -5.23 5.16
N GLN A 24 -4.81 -5.96 6.28
CA GLN A 24 -5.46 -5.60 7.54
C GLN A 24 -4.40 -5.14 8.54
N VAL A 25 -4.63 -3.96 9.11
CA VAL A 25 -4.02 -3.59 10.39
C VAL A 25 -4.67 -4.50 11.44
N THR A 26 -3.93 -5.47 11.95
CA THR A 26 -4.40 -6.37 13.01
C THR A 26 -3.88 -5.89 14.36
N ALA A 27 -4.47 -6.38 15.45
CA ALA A 27 -3.96 -6.12 16.80
C ALA A 27 -2.50 -6.59 16.99
N SER A 28 -2.03 -7.52 16.17
CA SER A 28 -0.68 -8.09 16.20
C SER A 28 0.29 -7.43 15.21
N GLY A 29 -0.16 -6.42 14.44
CA GLY A 29 0.63 -5.72 13.43
C GLY A 29 0.01 -5.72 12.04
N LEU A 30 0.77 -5.28 11.05
CA LEU A 30 0.37 -5.25 9.65
C LEU A 30 0.43 -6.65 9.03
N MET A 31 -0.65 -7.07 8.38
CA MET A 31 -0.72 -8.35 7.69
C MET A 31 -0.88 -8.10 6.18
N PRO A 32 0.08 -8.48 5.34
CA PRO A 32 -0.10 -8.46 3.89
C PRO A 32 -0.97 -9.64 3.44
N ASP A 33 -1.67 -9.49 2.30
CA ASP A 33 -2.49 -10.58 1.71
C ASP A 33 -1.67 -11.84 1.40
N THR A 34 -0.38 -11.65 1.08
CA THR A 34 0.56 -12.73 0.75
C THR A 34 1.93 -12.37 1.29
N LEU A 35 2.71 -13.37 1.69
CA LEU A 35 4.11 -13.21 2.11
C LEU A 35 5.05 -13.09 0.91
N THR A 36 4.83 -12.07 0.09
CA THR A 36 5.59 -11.76 -1.12
C THR A 36 5.87 -10.27 -1.22
N ASP A 37 6.84 -9.87 -2.04
CA ASP A 37 7.13 -8.45 -2.28
C ASP A 37 5.91 -7.72 -2.89
N ARG A 38 5.16 -8.40 -3.76
CA ARG A 38 3.89 -7.90 -4.31
C ARG A 38 2.82 -7.73 -3.23
N GLY A 39 2.74 -8.66 -2.27
CA GLY A 39 1.83 -8.54 -1.12
C GLY A 39 2.15 -7.32 -0.26
N ASN A 40 3.44 -7.09 -0.01
CA ASN A 40 3.92 -5.89 0.68
C ASN A 40 3.65 -4.61 -0.11
N ALA A 41 3.82 -4.63 -1.44
CA ALA A 41 3.54 -3.48 -2.30
C ALA A 41 2.07 -3.08 -2.25
N LYS A 42 1.15 -4.05 -2.34
CA LYS A 42 -0.29 -3.81 -2.20
C LYS A 42 -0.63 -3.19 -0.83
N LEU A 43 -0.03 -3.72 0.23
CA LEU A 43 -0.22 -3.19 1.58
C LEU A 43 0.32 -1.75 1.68
N PHE A 44 1.50 -1.48 1.13
CA PHE A 44 2.11 -0.16 1.12
C PHE A 44 1.22 0.86 0.42
N VAL A 45 0.80 0.59 -0.82
CA VAL A 45 -0.09 1.47 -1.57
C VAL A 45 -1.39 1.71 -0.81
N LYS A 46 -1.96 0.70 -0.15
CA LYS A 46 -3.19 0.86 0.63
C LYS A 46 -3.00 1.79 1.84
N LEU A 47 -1.91 1.64 2.58
CA LEU A 47 -1.66 2.41 3.80
C LEU A 47 -1.24 3.85 3.50
N TYR A 48 -0.46 4.04 2.44
CA TYR A 48 0.24 5.28 2.15
C TYR A 48 -0.28 6.00 0.89
N ALA A 49 -1.42 5.60 0.31
CA ALA A 49 -1.97 6.18 -0.94
C ALA A 49 -2.14 7.70 -0.92
N ASN A 50 -2.40 8.27 0.26
CA ASN A 50 -2.60 9.72 0.41
C ASN A 50 -1.28 10.49 0.45
N ASP A 51 -0.19 9.81 0.83
CA ASP A 51 1.12 10.41 1.04
C ASP A 51 2.08 10.10 -0.11
N TYR A 52 1.96 8.93 -0.73
CA TYR A 52 2.85 8.45 -1.77
C TYR A 52 2.09 7.87 -2.96
N ARG A 53 2.62 8.13 -4.16
CA ARG A 53 2.09 7.60 -5.41
C ARG A 53 3.21 7.22 -6.37
N HIS A 54 3.17 5.99 -6.86
CA HIS A 54 4.05 5.55 -7.94
C HIS A 54 3.42 5.90 -9.29
N VAL A 55 4.23 6.45 -10.19
CA VAL A 55 3.84 6.76 -11.57
C VAL A 55 4.78 6.03 -12.51
N THR A 56 4.24 5.09 -13.30
CA THR A 56 5.02 4.29 -14.24
C THR A 56 5.80 5.18 -15.20
N GLY A 57 7.13 4.99 -15.25
CA GLY A 57 8.03 5.76 -16.10
C GLY A 57 8.53 7.07 -15.49
N LEU A 58 7.94 7.55 -14.39
CA LEU A 58 8.36 8.78 -13.69
C LEU A 58 8.87 8.53 -12.26
N GLY A 59 8.50 7.41 -11.64
CA GLY A 59 8.94 7.03 -10.31
C GLY A 59 7.96 7.45 -9.21
N TRP A 60 8.48 7.66 -8.01
CA TRP A 60 7.68 7.93 -6.81
C TRP A 60 7.49 9.43 -6.57
N TYR A 61 6.27 9.77 -6.17
CA TYR A 61 5.88 11.10 -5.76
C TYR A 61 5.36 11.07 -4.34
N ARG A 62 5.59 12.17 -3.61
CA ARG A 62 5.08 12.42 -2.27
C ARG A 62 4.14 13.62 -2.27
N TRP A 63 3.07 13.55 -1.48
CA TRP A 63 2.20 14.69 -1.20
C TRP A 63 2.85 15.60 -0.15
N ASP A 64 2.96 16.90 -0.43
CA ASP A 64 3.54 17.89 0.48
C ASP A 64 2.50 18.70 1.28
N ASN A 65 1.25 18.23 1.32
CA ASN A 65 0.05 18.92 1.81
C ASN A 65 -0.61 19.90 0.81
N THR A 66 0.03 20.23 -0.31
CA THR A 66 -0.49 21.15 -1.34
C THR A 66 -0.42 20.60 -2.77
N ARG A 67 0.59 19.80 -3.09
CA ARG A 67 0.85 19.22 -4.41
C ARG A 67 1.67 17.92 -4.29
N TRP A 68 1.67 17.15 -5.37
CA TRP A 68 2.58 16.03 -5.55
C TRP A 68 3.96 16.54 -5.98
N GLN A 69 5.01 16.08 -5.31
CA GLN A 69 6.41 16.36 -5.65
C GLN A 69 7.17 15.06 -5.88
N SER A 70 8.20 15.06 -6.72
CA SER A 70 9.13 13.93 -6.84
C SER A 70 9.73 13.61 -5.47
N ASP A 71 9.80 12.32 -5.12
CA ASP A 71 10.44 11.90 -3.88
C ASP A 71 11.97 11.81 -4.06
N GLU A 72 12.63 12.97 -4.10
CA GLU A 72 14.08 13.05 -4.33
C GLU A 72 14.93 12.60 -3.14
N ASN A 73 14.34 12.53 -1.94
CA ASN A 73 15.02 12.19 -0.70
C ASN A 73 14.76 10.73 -0.27
N ASP A 74 14.22 9.91 -1.16
CA ASP A 74 13.87 8.50 -0.90
C ASP A 74 13.02 8.32 0.37
N THR A 75 12.11 9.26 0.65
CA THR A 75 11.24 9.18 1.84
C THR A 75 10.26 8.02 1.76
N VAL A 76 9.94 7.57 0.55
CA VAL A 76 9.18 6.34 0.28
C VAL A 76 9.93 5.11 0.77
N LEU A 77 11.27 5.10 0.71
CA LEU A 77 12.09 4.00 1.21
C LEU A 77 12.04 3.92 2.74
N TRP A 78 12.07 5.07 3.40
CA TRP A 78 11.86 5.15 4.86
C TRP A 78 10.47 4.65 5.25
N ALA A 79 9.42 5.07 4.56
CA ALA A 79 8.07 4.59 4.81
C ALA A 79 7.95 3.07 4.59
N ALA A 80 8.64 2.51 3.59
CA ALA A 80 8.68 1.08 3.35
C ALA A 80 9.37 0.32 4.50
N GLY A 81 10.41 0.90 5.08
CA GLY A 81 11.07 0.40 6.29
C GLY A 81 10.13 0.38 7.49
N GLU A 82 9.48 1.51 7.78
CA GLU A 82 8.47 1.64 8.85
C GLU A 82 7.33 0.62 8.69
N MET A 83 6.84 0.43 7.46
CA MET A 83 5.85 -0.61 7.18
C MET A 83 6.39 -2.00 7.49
N ALA A 84 7.62 -2.31 7.06
CA ALA A 84 8.24 -3.61 7.26
C ALA A 84 8.46 -3.91 8.76
N GLU A 85 8.83 -2.91 9.56
CA GLU A 85 8.97 -3.04 11.02
C GLU A 85 7.66 -3.43 11.69
N ASN A 86 6.56 -2.87 11.20
CA ASN A 86 5.22 -3.09 11.70
C ASN A 86 4.55 -4.39 11.19
N ILE A 87 5.22 -5.19 10.35
CA ILE A 87 4.69 -6.49 9.92
C ILE A 87 4.51 -7.41 11.14
N ALA A 88 3.32 -8.01 11.25
CA ALA A 88 2.97 -8.93 12.32
C ALA A 88 3.93 -10.13 12.39
N THR A 89 4.27 -10.56 13.60
CA THR A 89 5.11 -11.74 13.84
C THR A 89 4.32 -12.98 14.27
N THR A 90 3.03 -12.79 14.56
CA THR A 90 2.08 -13.82 14.94
C THR A 90 0.76 -13.63 14.21
N ASP A 91 0.09 -14.72 13.88
CA ASP A 91 -1.23 -14.71 13.24
C ASP A 91 -2.25 -15.51 14.07
N PRO A 92 -3.17 -14.83 14.79
CA PRO A 92 -4.22 -15.48 15.56
C PRO A 92 -5.18 -16.36 14.73
N ARG A 93 -5.23 -16.15 13.40
CA ARG A 93 -6.10 -16.90 12.48
C ARG A 93 -5.43 -18.20 11.99
N GLY A 94 -4.12 -18.34 12.19
CA GLY A 94 -3.35 -19.51 11.79
C GLY A 94 -3.16 -19.69 10.28
N VAL A 95 -3.37 -18.65 9.48
CA VAL A 95 -3.15 -18.69 8.02
C VAL A 95 -1.65 -18.70 7.72
N HIS A 96 -0.87 -17.96 8.50
CA HIS A 96 0.59 -17.94 8.42
C HIS A 96 1.22 -18.43 9.71
N THR A 97 2.30 -19.20 9.59
CA THR A 97 3.08 -19.59 10.76
C THR A 97 3.94 -18.43 11.24
N ASP A 98 4.14 -18.32 12.57
CA ASP A 98 5.01 -17.30 13.16
C ASP A 98 6.44 -17.31 12.59
N SER A 99 6.93 -18.48 12.19
CA SER A 99 8.26 -18.63 11.57
C SER A 99 8.29 -18.05 10.16
N ALA A 100 7.23 -18.27 9.37
CA ALA A 100 7.08 -17.67 8.04
C ALA A 100 6.98 -16.14 8.14
N LEU A 101 6.20 -15.63 9.10
CA LEU A 101 6.07 -14.19 9.36
C LEU A 101 7.40 -13.56 9.77
N ARG A 102 8.11 -14.15 10.74
CA ARG A 102 9.43 -13.65 11.16
C ARG A 102 10.47 -13.70 10.03
N LYS A 103 10.42 -14.73 9.18
CA LYS A 103 11.29 -14.83 8.00
C LYS A 103 10.95 -13.74 6.98
N HIS A 104 9.67 -13.55 6.68
CA HIS A 104 9.17 -12.52 5.77
C HIS A 104 9.55 -11.12 6.23
N ARG A 105 9.27 -10.79 7.50
CA ARG A 105 9.63 -9.49 8.11
C ARG A 105 11.13 -9.19 7.98
N ARG A 106 11.99 -10.16 8.30
CA ARG A 106 13.45 -10.00 8.17
C ARG A 106 13.87 -9.71 6.73
N ARG A 107 13.23 -10.36 5.76
CA ARG A 107 13.48 -10.11 4.33
C ARG A 107 13.00 -8.73 3.92
N ALA A 108 11.81 -8.32 4.35
CA ALA A 108 11.22 -7.02 4.05
C ALA A 108 12.06 -5.85 4.60
N LEU A 109 12.68 -6.01 5.78
CA LEU A 109 13.56 -5.00 6.40
C LEU A 109 14.90 -4.79 5.67
N SER A 110 15.28 -5.70 4.77
CA SER A 110 16.52 -5.51 4.01
C SER A 110 16.34 -4.44 2.93
N THR A 111 17.40 -3.69 2.59
CA THR A 111 17.39 -2.72 1.48
C THR A 111 16.89 -3.35 0.18
N SER A 112 17.33 -4.57 -0.13
CA SER A 112 16.86 -5.31 -1.29
C SER A 112 15.37 -5.66 -1.21
N GLY A 113 14.83 -5.94 -0.03
CA GLY A 113 13.40 -6.20 0.18
C GLY A 113 12.54 -4.95 0.03
N MET A 114 12.99 -3.82 0.61
CA MET A 114 12.34 -2.52 0.45
C MET A 114 12.34 -2.07 -1.02
N ASN A 115 13.46 -2.24 -1.73
CA ASN A 115 13.49 -1.96 -3.17
C ASN A 115 12.57 -2.91 -3.95
N ALA A 116 12.55 -4.19 -3.59
CA ALA A 116 11.70 -5.18 -4.28
C ALA A 116 10.21 -4.89 -4.13
N LEU A 117 9.73 -4.52 -2.94
CA LEU A 117 8.31 -4.17 -2.76
C LEU A 117 7.95 -2.87 -3.50
N LEU A 118 8.82 -1.85 -3.48
CA LEU A 118 8.56 -0.58 -4.15
C LEU A 118 8.53 -0.72 -5.68
N MET A 119 9.31 -1.65 -6.24
CA MET A 119 9.25 -1.97 -7.67
C MET A 119 7.95 -2.70 -8.08
N GLN A 120 7.21 -3.28 -7.14
CA GLN A 120 5.98 -4.05 -7.41
C GLN A 120 4.70 -3.24 -7.15
N ALA A 121 4.82 -1.94 -6.88
CA ALA A 121 3.72 -1.03 -6.54
C ALA A 121 3.06 -0.37 -7.76
#